data_AF-A0A809T388-F1
#
_entry.id   AF-A0A809T388-F1
#
_cell.length_a   1.000
_cell.length_b   1.000
_cell.length_c   1.000
_cell.angle_alpha   90.00
_cell.angle_beta   90.00
_cell.angle_gamma   90.00
#
_symmetry.space_group_name_H-M   'P 1'
#
loop_
_entity.id
_entity.type
_entity.pdbx_description
1 polymer ?
#
loop_
_entity_poly.entity_id
_entity_poly.type
_entity_poly.pdbx_seq_one_letter_code
_entity_poly.pdbx_strand_id
1 'polypeptide(L)'
;MKNSLDPDEQLLDRRRVEYDIFLLVEELHVLDIIRKGFGSVDEFIALANSVSNRRKSRAGKSLELHLEHLFIEHGLRHFATQAITEGNKKPDFLFPSAGAYHDTEFPVENLRMLAVKTTCKDRWRQILNEADKIHQVHLFTLQEGVSLAQYREMRESGVRLVVPSSLHKKYPEAVRAELMTLGAFIAELTGLYADIP
;
A
#
# COMPACT_ATOMS: atom_id res chain seq x y z
N MET A 1 2.73 12.24 -22.01
CA MET A 1 1.99 11.59 -20.91
C MET A 1 0.53 11.50 -21.31
N LYS A 2 -0.09 10.32 -21.21
CA LYS A 2 -1.55 10.24 -21.30
C LYS A 2 -2.09 10.88 -20.02
N ASN A 3 -2.88 11.96 -20.12
CA ASN A 3 -3.65 12.48 -19.00
C ASN A 3 -4.79 11.49 -18.69
N SER A 4 -4.45 10.33 -18.14
CA SER A 4 -5.46 9.40 -17.64
C SER A 4 -6.04 9.96 -16.35
N LEU A 5 -7.36 9.89 -16.23
CA LEU A 5 -8.10 10.19 -15.00
C LEU A 5 -8.32 8.94 -14.15
N ASP A 6 -7.83 7.77 -14.58
CA ASP A 6 -7.93 6.53 -13.82
C ASP A 6 -6.87 6.49 -12.70
N PRO A 7 -7.25 6.42 -11.41
CA PRO A 7 -6.30 6.30 -10.30
C PRO A 7 -5.33 5.12 -10.45
N ASP A 8 -5.79 3.99 -11.00
CA ASP A 8 -4.99 2.79 -11.20
C ASP A 8 -3.85 3.05 -12.19
N GLU A 9 -4.14 3.72 -13.31
CA GLU A 9 -3.14 4.08 -14.33
C GLU A 9 -2.20 5.18 -13.83
N GLN A 10 -2.75 6.20 -13.17
CA GLN A 10 -1.97 7.30 -12.60
C GLN A 10 -0.94 6.80 -11.59
N LEU A 11 -1.34 5.89 -10.69
CA LEU A 11 -0.43 5.29 -9.73
C LEU A 11 0.76 4.60 -10.41
N LEU A 12 0.47 3.76 -11.41
CA LEU A 12 1.50 2.98 -12.09
C LEU A 12 2.47 3.86 -12.88
N ASP A 13 1.97 4.89 -13.58
CA ASP A 13 2.83 5.80 -14.34
C ASP A 13 3.69 6.69 -13.42
N ARG A 14 3.10 7.28 -12.36
CA ARG A 14 3.85 8.09 -11.39
C ARG A 14 4.97 7.29 -10.74
N ARG A 15 4.67 6.05 -10.34
CA ARG A 15 5.63 5.10 -9.77
C ARG A 15 6.76 4.75 -10.71
N ARG A 16 6.47 4.55 -11.99
CA ARG A 16 7.50 4.27 -13.00
C ARG A 16 8.46 5.46 -13.12
N VAL A 17 7.92 6.67 -13.31
CA VAL A 17 8.73 7.90 -13.42
C VAL A 17 9.55 8.13 -12.15
N GLU A 18 8.94 7.95 -10.97
CA GLU A 18 9.60 8.14 -9.68
C GLU A 18 10.71 7.10 -9.45
N TYR A 19 10.54 5.86 -9.92
CA TYR A 19 11.57 4.83 -9.87
C TYR A 19 12.74 5.14 -10.81
N ASP A 20 12.46 5.61 -12.03
CA ASP A 20 13.49 6.03 -12.99
C ASP A 20 14.39 7.12 -12.39
N ILE A 21 13.79 8.14 -11.76
CA ILE A 21 14.52 9.22 -11.08
C ILE A 21 15.37 8.67 -9.93
N PHE A 22 14.82 7.75 -9.15
CA PHE A 22 15.55 7.15 -8.03
C PHE A 22 16.78 6.35 -8.46
N LEU A 23 16.70 5.60 -9.56
CA LEU A 23 17.85 4.85 -10.06
C LEU A 23 19.01 5.78 -10.41
N LEU A 24 18.72 6.93 -11.02
CA LEU A 24 19.73 7.95 -11.32
C LEU A 24 20.38 8.50 -10.04
N VAL A 25 19.59 8.84 -9.03
CA VAL A 25 20.09 9.35 -7.75
C VAL A 25 20.89 8.28 -7.00
N GLU A 26 20.40 7.04 -6.97
CA GLU A 26 21.09 5.93 -6.32
C GLU A 26 22.44 5.64 -6.99
N GLU A 27 22.49 5.66 -8.32
CA GLU A 27 23.73 5.47 -9.08
C GLU A 27 24.76 6.53 -8.71
N LEU A 28 24.38 7.81 -8.66
CA LEU A 28 25.29 8.90 -8.25
C LEU A 28 25.89 8.70 -6.85
N HIS A 29 25.17 8.08 -5.91
CA HIS A 29 25.64 7.88 -4.55
C HIS A 29 26.41 6.58 -4.35
N VAL A 30 26.09 5.52 -5.09
CA VAL A 30 26.59 4.17 -4.83
C VAL A 30 27.69 3.76 -5.81
N LEU A 31 27.69 4.28 -7.04
CA LEU A 31 28.60 3.86 -8.10
C LEU A 31 30.06 4.11 -7.74
N ASP A 32 30.38 5.26 -7.13
CA ASP A 32 31.74 5.58 -6.73
C ASP A 32 32.28 4.63 -5.66
N ILE A 33 31.40 4.16 -4.76
CA ILE A 33 31.75 3.19 -3.72
C ILE A 33 32.02 1.82 -4.38
N ILE A 34 31.16 1.39 -5.30
CA ILE A 34 31.33 0.14 -6.04
C ILE A 34 32.62 0.15 -6.87
N ARG A 35 32.93 1.27 -7.56
CA ARG A 35 34.13 1.42 -8.39
C ARG A 35 35.43 1.38 -7.58
N LYS A 36 35.42 1.87 -6.35
CA LYS A 36 36.58 1.79 -5.43
C LYS A 36 36.89 0.37 -4.99
N GLY A 37 35.93 -0.56 -5.12
CA GLY A 37 36.06 -1.94 -4.67
C GLY A 37 35.91 -2.08 -3.15
N PHE A 38 36.11 -3.32 -2.68
CA PHE A 38 35.91 -3.70 -1.28
C PHE A 38 37.16 -4.39 -0.76
N GLY A 39 37.53 -4.14 0.50
CA GLY A 39 38.67 -4.77 1.15
C GLY A 39 38.37 -6.19 1.64
N SER A 40 37.10 -6.56 1.75
CA SER A 40 36.66 -7.89 2.17
C SER A 40 35.28 -8.25 1.61
N VAL A 41 34.94 -9.54 1.69
CA VAL A 41 33.58 -10.04 1.40
C VAL A 41 32.56 -9.41 2.35
N ASP A 42 32.90 -9.23 3.63
CA ASP A 42 31.99 -8.69 4.64
C ASP A 42 31.62 -7.23 4.35
N GLU A 43 32.58 -6.41 3.92
CA GLU A 43 32.32 -5.02 3.50
C GLU A 43 31.37 -4.96 2.30
N PHE A 44 31.57 -5.83 1.31
CA PHE A 44 30.68 -5.94 0.16
C PHE A 44 29.25 -6.31 0.58
N ILE A 45 29.10 -7.35 1.41
CA ILE A 45 27.81 -7.83 1.88
C ILE A 45 27.10 -6.76 2.73
N ALA A 46 27.84 -6.03 3.58
CA ALA A 46 27.28 -4.95 4.38
C ALA A 46 26.70 -3.82 3.50
N LEU A 47 27.43 -3.38 2.47
CA LEU A 47 26.92 -2.38 1.53
C LEU A 47 25.71 -2.88 0.75
N ALA A 48 25.78 -4.11 0.20
CA ALA A 48 24.68 -4.70 -0.57
C ALA A 48 23.39 -4.79 0.26
N ASN A 49 23.49 -5.20 1.53
CA ASN A 49 22.36 -5.25 2.45
C ASN A 49 21.82 -3.85 2.77
N SER A 50 22.70 -2.87 3.00
CA SER A 50 22.30 -1.48 3.24
C SER A 50 21.53 -0.88 2.05
N VAL A 51 22.03 -1.07 0.82
CA VAL A 51 21.35 -0.63 -0.41
C VAL A 51 20.01 -1.35 -0.58
N SER A 52 19.98 -2.67 -0.41
CA SER A 52 18.76 -3.48 -0.53
C SER A 52 17.68 -3.05 0.48
N ASN A 53 18.06 -2.78 1.73
CA ASN A 53 17.14 -2.34 2.77
C ASN A 53 16.60 -0.92 2.51
N ARG A 54 17.45 0.00 2.03
CA ARG A 54 17.01 1.34 1.59
C ARG A 54 15.99 1.26 0.46
N ARG A 55 16.25 0.45 -0.57
CA ARG A 55 15.30 0.21 -1.67
C ARG A 55 13.95 -0.28 -1.16
N LYS A 56 13.93 -1.26 -0.24
CA LYS A 56 12.69 -1.80 0.35
C LYS A 56 11.91 -0.76 1.14
N SER A 57 12.59 -0.03 2.03
CA SER A 57 11.98 1.02 2.85
C SER A 57 11.40 2.13 1.98
N ARG A 58 12.18 2.62 1.02
CA ARG A 58 11.77 3.67 0.08
C ARG A 58 10.60 3.23 -0.81
N ALA A 59 10.61 2.00 -1.34
CA ALA A 59 9.50 1.51 -2.16
C ALA A 59 8.18 1.43 -1.39
N GLY A 60 8.21 1.05 -0.11
CA GLY A 60 7.05 1.09 0.78
C GLY A 60 6.54 2.52 0.96
N LYS A 61 7.42 3.42 1.42
CA LYS A 61 7.04 4.80 1.71
C LYS A 61 6.56 5.57 0.47
N SER A 62 7.22 5.37 -0.66
CA SER A 62 6.82 5.94 -1.95
C SER A 62 5.40 5.52 -2.34
N LEU A 63 5.04 4.25 -2.13
CA LEU A 63 3.69 3.77 -2.43
C LEU A 63 2.63 4.40 -1.52
N GLU A 64 2.89 4.52 -0.22
CA GLU A 64 1.99 5.25 0.71
C GLU A 64 1.78 6.70 0.24
N LEU A 65 2.86 7.41 -0.06
CA LEU A 65 2.79 8.81 -0.50
C LEU A 65 1.99 8.95 -1.79
N HIS A 66 2.19 8.07 -2.77
CA HIS A 66 1.41 8.13 -4.01
C HIS A 66 -0.09 7.89 -3.77
N LEU A 67 -0.45 6.95 -2.89
CA LEU A 67 -1.85 6.70 -2.53
C LEU A 67 -2.47 7.92 -1.83
N GLU A 68 -1.76 8.51 -0.86
CA GLU A 68 -2.21 9.71 -0.15
C GLU A 68 -2.54 10.86 -1.11
N HIS A 69 -1.64 11.15 -2.06
CA HIS A 69 -1.86 12.21 -3.05
C HIS A 69 -3.03 11.87 -3.99
N LEU A 70 -3.13 10.62 -4.44
CA LEU A 70 -4.24 10.19 -5.30
C LEU A 70 -5.59 10.27 -4.57
N PHE A 71 -5.67 9.91 -3.30
CA PHE A 71 -6.90 10.05 -2.52
C PHE A 71 -7.37 11.50 -2.49
N ILE A 72 -6.47 12.44 -2.20
CA ILE A 72 -6.79 13.88 -2.15
C ILE A 72 -7.23 14.39 -3.53
N GLU A 73 -6.51 14.03 -4.60
CA GLU A 73 -6.81 14.44 -5.98
C GLU A 73 -8.17 13.93 -6.46
N HIS A 74 -8.57 12.73 -6.03
CA HIS A 74 -9.85 12.11 -6.37
C HIS A 74 -10.97 12.39 -5.35
N GLY A 75 -10.76 13.35 -4.44
CA GLY A 75 -11.80 13.84 -3.52
C GLY A 75 -12.00 13.01 -2.25
N LEU A 76 -11.27 11.91 -2.07
CA LEU A 76 -11.25 11.15 -0.82
C LEU A 76 -10.36 11.87 0.20
N ARG A 77 -10.95 12.82 0.94
CA ARG A 77 -10.22 13.68 1.90
C ARG A 77 -10.35 13.26 3.35
N HIS A 78 -11.34 12.43 3.67
CA HIS A 78 -11.57 11.96 5.02
C HIS A 78 -10.71 10.73 5.29
N PHE A 79 -9.47 10.94 5.72
CA PHE A 79 -8.59 9.89 6.22
C PHE A 79 -7.58 10.44 7.22
N ALA A 80 -7.00 9.54 8.01
CA ALA A 80 -5.84 9.82 8.85
C ALA A 80 -4.70 8.88 8.46
N THR A 81 -3.49 9.44 8.39
CA THR A 81 -2.23 8.70 8.35
C THR A 81 -1.59 8.76 9.74
N GLN A 82 -0.73 7.78 10.08
CA GLN A 82 -0.02 7.75 11.37
C GLN A 82 -0.93 7.74 12.62
N ALA A 83 -2.21 7.36 12.45
CA ALA A 83 -3.14 7.21 13.55
C ALA A 83 -2.64 6.13 14.53
N ILE A 84 -2.89 6.33 15.83
CA ILE A 84 -2.58 5.33 16.86
C ILE A 84 -3.86 4.58 17.18
N THR A 85 -3.82 3.26 17.05
CA THR A 85 -4.90 2.34 17.43
C THR A 85 -4.49 1.53 18.67
N GLU A 86 -5.25 0.49 18.99
CA GLU A 86 -5.03 -0.36 20.15
C GLU A 86 -3.61 -0.96 20.16
N GLY A 87 -2.96 -0.95 21.32
CA GLY A 87 -1.62 -1.50 21.48
C GLY A 87 -0.51 -0.69 20.80
N ASN A 88 -0.69 0.63 20.61
CA ASN A 88 0.26 1.53 19.94
C ASN A 88 0.56 1.15 18.48
N LYS A 89 -0.36 0.44 17.84
CA LYS A 89 -0.26 0.08 16.43
C LYS A 89 -0.59 1.31 15.57
N LYS A 90 -0.07 1.29 14.34
CA LYS A 90 -0.14 2.41 13.40
C LYS A 90 -0.53 1.90 12.02
N PRO A 91 -1.83 1.81 11.70
CA PRO A 91 -2.25 1.49 10.34
C PRO A 91 -1.74 2.54 9.36
N ASP A 92 -1.51 2.13 8.11
CA ASP A 92 -1.04 3.03 7.05
C ASP A 92 -2.09 4.14 6.78
N PHE A 93 -3.36 3.74 6.63
CA PHE A 93 -4.51 4.63 6.49
C PHE A 93 -5.70 4.16 7.31
N LEU A 94 -6.38 5.14 7.92
CA LEU A 94 -7.60 4.94 8.69
C LEU A 94 -8.67 5.92 8.22
N PHE A 95 -9.88 5.43 7.99
CA PHE A 95 -10.99 6.22 7.45
C PHE A 95 -12.23 6.13 8.37
N PRO A 96 -13.00 7.22 8.50
CA PRO A 96 -12.77 8.54 7.90
C PRO A 96 -11.73 9.38 8.66
N SER A 97 -11.42 9.05 9.92
CA SER A 97 -10.40 9.74 10.71
C SER A 97 -10.00 8.92 11.95
N ALA A 98 -8.90 9.31 12.61
CA ALA A 98 -8.55 8.77 13.92
C ALA A 98 -9.60 9.08 14.99
N GLY A 99 -10.24 10.26 14.91
CA GLY A 99 -11.31 10.65 15.84
C GLY A 99 -12.51 9.70 15.74
N ALA A 100 -12.99 9.46 14.52
CA ALA A 100 -14.09 8.53 14.25
C ALA A 100 -13.78 7.10 14.70
N TYR A 101 -12.52 6.66 14.59
CA TYR A 101 -12.12 5.35 15.08
C TYR A 101 -12.22 5.21 16.60
N HIS A 102 -11.87 6.26 17.35
CA HIS A 102 -11.88 6.25 18.81
C HIS A 102 -13.25 6.60 19.40
N ASP A 103 -14.12 7.21 18.63
CA ASP A 103 -15.50 7.52 19.01
C ASP A 103 -16.35 6.23 19.11
N THR A 104 -17.01 6.04 20.25
CA THR A 104 -17.89 4.89 20.50
C THR A 104 -19.25 5.04 19.85
N GLU A 105 -19.65 6.27 19.51
CA GLU A 105 -20.91 6.56 18.84
C GLU A 105 -20.79 6.47 17.31
N PHE A 106 -19.56 6.44 16.78
CA PHE A 106 -19.34 6.30 15.34
C PHE A 106 -19.60 4.85 14.88
N PRO A 107 -20.41 4.62 13.82
CA PRO A 107 -20.72 3.28 13.36
C PRO A 107 -19.48 2.51 12.88
N VAL A 108 -19.19 1.36 13.52
CA VAL A 108 -18.00 0.54 13.21
C VAL A 108 -18.05 0.02 11.78
N GLU A 109 -19.24 -0.25 11.25
CA GLU A 109 -19.48 -0.64 9.87
C GLU A 109 -19.08 0.43 8.83
N ASN A 110 -18.89 1.68 9.27
CA ASN A 110 -18.42 2.79 8.45
C ASN A 110 -16.93 3.04 8.60
N LEU A 111 -16.25 2.36 9.53
CA LEU A 111 -14.79 2.42 9.66
C LEU A 111 -14.13 1.59 8.57
N ARG A 112 -13.04 2.12 8.00
CA ARG A 112 -12.22 1.40 7.02
C ARG A 112 -10.76 1.57 7.37
N MET A 113 -9.99 0.52 7.13
CA MET A 113 -8.54 0.52 7.25
C MET A 113 -7.96 0.06 5.92
N LEU A 114 -6.93 0.75 5.44
CA LEU A 114 -6.14 0.32 4.29
C LEU A 114 -4.68 0.18 4.71
N ALA A 115 -4.19 -1.06 4.72
CA ALA A 115 -2.77 -1.34 4.79
C ALA A 115 -2.16 -1.33 3.39
N VAL A 116 -0.87 -0.99 3.32
CA VAL A 116 -0.13 -0.85 2.07
C VAL A 116 1.09 -1.75 2.10
N LYS A 117 1.20 -2.66 1.14
CA LYS A 117 2.37 -3.52 0.98
C LYS A 117 2.71 -3.64 -0.50
N THR A 118 3.94 -3.25 -0.88
CA THR A 118 4.45 -3.45 -2.25
C THR A 118 4.36 -4.92 -2.68
N THR A 119 4.67 -5.85 -1.75
CA THR A 119 4.50 -7.30 -1.89
C THR A 119 4.01 -7.88 -0.57
N CYS A 120 3.01 -8.76 -0.62
CA CYS A 120 2.40 -9.37 0.55
C CYS A 120 3.26 -10.50 1.15
N LYS A 121 3.64 -11.51 0.35
CA LYS A 121 4.24 -12.78 0.85
C LYS A 121 3.51 -13.26 2.11
N ASP A 122 4.18 -13.54 3.23
CA ASP A 122 3.51 -13.86 4.51
C ASP A 122 3.26 -12.65 5.41
N ARG A 123 3.76 -11.47 5.01
CA ARG A 123 3.69 -10.23 5.81
C ARG A 123 2.30 -9.60 5.81
N TRP A 124 1.37 -10.06 4.98
CA TRP A 124 -0.01 -9.58 5.02
C TRP A 124 -0.66 -9.85 6.39
N ARG A 125 -0.28 -10.92 7.09
CA ARG A 125 -0.83 -11.26 8.41
C ARG A 125 -0.60 -10.18 9.47
N GLN A 126 0.44 -9.36 9.29
CA GLN A 126 0.78 -8.28 10.22
C GLN A 126 -0.35 -7.25 10.32
N ILE A 127 -1.11 -7.07 9.24
CA ILE A 127 -2.15 -6.03 9.15
C ILE A 127 -3.42 -6.40 9.92
N LEU A 128 -3.65 -7.70 10.17
CA LEU A 128 -4.87 -8.20 10.80
C LEU A 128 -5.06 -7.66 12.22
N ASN A 129 -3.95 -7.32 12.86
CA ASN A 129 -3.96 -6.79 14.20
C ASN A 129 -3.89 -5.26 14.22
N GLU A 130 -3.75 -4.55 13.10
CA GLU A 130 -3.48 -3.09 13.14
C GLU A 130 -4.69 -2.26 13.57
N ALA A 131 -5.92 -2.79 13.48
CA ALA A 131 -7.14 -2.11 13.93
C ALA A 131 -8.17 -3.13 14.44
N ASP A 132 -8.18 -3.37 15.75
CA ASP A 132 -8.96 -4.44 16.37
C ASP A 132 -10.49 -4.26 16.19
N LYS A 133 -10.98 -3.03 15.99
CA LYS A 133 -12.40 -2.74 15.74
C LYS A 133 -12.85 -3.11 14.32
N ILE A 134 -11.93 -3.16 13.36
CA ILE A 134 -12.24 -3.29 11.93
C ILE A 134 -12.02 -4.73 11.49
N HIS A 135 -13.11 -5.48 11.39
CA HIS A 135 -13.07 -6.91 11.02
C HIS A 135 -12.67 -7.14 9.56
N GLN A 136 -13.12 -6.28 8.64
CA GLN A 136 -12.74 -6.35 7.23
C GLN A 136 -11.72 -5.27 6.90
N VAL A 137 -10.46 -5.68 6.72
CA VAL A 137 -9.35 -4.78 6.40
C VAL A 137 -9.05 -4.80 4.90
N HIS A 138 -8.68 -3.64 4.35
CA HIS A 138 -8.25 -3.55 2.96
C HIS A 138 -6.73 -3.63 2.90
N LEU A 139 -6.21 -4.36 1.90
CA LEU A 139 -4.78 -4.45 1.64
C LEU A 139 -4.50 -4.01 0.21
N PHE A 140 -3.88 -2.83 0.08
CA PHE A 140 -3.36 -2.38 -1.19
C PHE A 140 -2.04 -3.09 -1.52
N THR A 141 -1.95 -3.68 -2.71
CA THR A 141 -0.70 -4.28 -3.19
C THR A 141 -0.50 -4.20 -4.70
N LEU A 142 0.76 -4.37 -5.10
CA LEU A 142 1.20 -4.46 -6.50
C LEU A 142 1.84 -5.80 -6.83
N GLN A 143 1.65 -6.78 -5.95
CA GLN A 143 2.09 -8.13 -6.22
C GLN A 143 1.34 -8.68 -7.45
N GLU A 144 2.08 -9.24 -8.42
CA GLU A 144 1.48 -9.83 -9.62
C GLU A 144 0.90 -11.23 -9.33
N GLY A 145 -0.13 -11.29 -8.49
CA GLY A 145 -0.82 -12.52 -8.14
C GLY A 145 -0.44 -13.11 -6.79
N VAL A 146 -1.33 -13.94 -6.26
CA VAL A 146 -1.17 -14.77 -5.07
C VAL A 146 -1.66 -16.18 -5.40
N SER A 147 -1.20 -17.19 -4.66
CA SER A 147 -1.75 -18.54 -4.82
C SER A 147 -3.22 -18.56 -4.37
N LEU A 148 -4.03 -19.47 -4.94
CA LEU A 148 -5.44 -19.61 -4.53
C LEU A 148 -5.57 -19.95 -3.05
N ALA A 149 -4.65 -20.75 -2.51
CA ALA A 149 -4.60 -21.08 -1.08
C ALA A 149 -4.35 -19.84 -0.22
N GLN A 150 -3.35 -19.02 -0.58
CA GLN A 150 -3.05 -17.77 0.13
C GLN A 150 -4.22 -16.78 0.02
N TYR A 151 -4.85 -16.66 -1.15
CA TYR A 151 -6.02 -15.79 -1.32
C TYR A 151 -7.20 -16.22 -0.44
N ARG A 152 -7.50 -17.52 -0.39
CA ARG A 152 -8.56 -18.06 0.47
C ARG A 152 -8.29 -17.72 1.94
N GLU A 153 -7.06 -17.92 2.38
CA GLU A 153 -6.66 -17.60 3.75
C GLU A 153 -6.78 -16.10 4.07
N MET A 154 -6.36 -15.23 3.15
CA MET A 154 -6.55 -13.78 3.26
C MET A 154 -8.04 -13.45 3.42
N ARG A 155 -8.88 -13.99 2.55
CA ARG A 155 -10.34 -13.76 2.54
C ARG A 155 -11.00 -14.26 3.83
N GLU A 156 -10.67 -15.47 4.26
CA GLU A 156 -11.18 -16.07 5.51
C GLU A 156 -10.74 -15.27 6.75
N SER A 157 -9.60 -14.59 6.68
CA SER A 157 -9.10 -13.70 7.73
C SER A 157 -9.66 -12.27 7.65
N GLY A 158 -10.60 -12.00 6.74
CA GLY A 158 -11.20 -10.66 6.59
C GLY A 158 -10.38 -9.67 5.75
N VAL A 159 -9.40 -10.13 4.97
CA VAL A 159 -8.60 -9.25 4.09
C VAL A 159 -9.26 -9.13 2.72
N ARG A 160 -9.55 -7.89 2.31
CA ARG A 160 -9.97 -7.54 0.94
C ARG A 160 -8.81 -6.92 0.16
N LEU A 161 -8.44 -7.54 -0.96
CA LEU A 161 -7.34 -7.04 -1.79
C LEU A 161 -7.77 -5.86 -2.66
N VAL A 162 -7.00 -4.78 -2.59
CA VAL A 162 -7.08 -3.64 -3.50
C VAL A 162 -5.85 -3.68 -4.40
N VAL A 163 -6.06 -3.88 -5.70
CA VAL A 163 -5.01 -4.15 -6.68
C VAL A 163 -5.33 -3.37 -7.96
N PRO A 164 -4.36 -2.71 -8.61
CA PRO A 164 -4.60 -2.05 -9.87
C PRO A 164 -5.17 -2.98 -10.95
N SER A 165 -6.17 -2.48 -11.68
CA SER A 165 -6.91 -3.21 -12.72
C SER A 165 -6.01 -3.98 -13.71
N SER A 166 -4.92 -3.36 -14.13
CA SER A 166 -3.96 -3.96 -15.09
C SER A 166 -3.23 -5.20 -14.54
N LEU A 167 -3.14 -5.36 -13.22
CA LEU A 167 -2.51 -6.50 -12.56
C LEU A 167 -3.49 -7.65 -12.30
N HIS A 168 -4.81 -7.43 -12.36
CA HIS A 168 -5.81 -8.48 -12.08
C HIS A 168 -5.64 -9.70 -12.98
N LYS A 169 -5.25 -9.51 -14.24
CA LYS A 169 -4.98 -10.60 -15.19
C LYS A 169 -3.86 -11.56 -14.75
N LYS A 170 -3.00 -11.13 -13.80
CA LYS A 170 -1.92 -11.95 -13.23
C LYS A 170 -2.39 -12.84 -12.08
N TYR A 171 -3.58 -12.57 -11.52
CA TYR A 171 -4.19 -13.40 -10.49
C TYR A 171 -4.90 -14.62 -11.11
N PRO A 172 -5.07 -15.71 -10.33
CA PRO A 172 -5.89 -16.85 -10.75
C PRO A 172 -7.29 -16.40 -11.14
N GLU A 173 -7.86 -16.95 -12.20
CA GLU A 173 -9.15 -16.54 -12.76
C GLU A 173 -10.28 -16.52 -11.72
N ALA A 174 -10.33 -17.55 -10.88
CA ALA A 174 -11.30 -17.67 -9.79
C ALA A 174 -11.25 -16.53 -8.74
N VAL A 175 -10.15 -15.79 -8.68
CA VAL A 175 -9.94 -14.69 -7.72
C VAL A 175 -10.29 -13.32 -8.30
N ARG A 176 -10.20 -13.15 -9.63
CA ARG A 176 -10.21 -11.83 -10.28
C ARG A 176 -11.49 -11.03 -10.01
N ALA A 177 -12.64 -11.70 -9.96
CA ALA A 177 -13.93 -11.06 -9.73
C ALA A 177 -14.08 -10.49 -8.30
N GLU A 178 -13.26 -10.95 -7.36
CA GLU A 178 -13.30 -10.52 -5.96
C GLU A 178 -12.28 -9.39 -5.67
N LEU A 179 -11.35 -9.11 -6.59
CA LEU A 179 -10.37 -8.05 -6.42
C LEU A 179 -11.02 -6.68 -6.59
N MET A 180 -10.64 -5.74 -5.72
CA MET A 180 -11.04 -4.35 -5.82
C MET A 180 -9.98 -3.55 -6.57
N THR A 181 -10.38 -2.64 -7.46
CA THR A 181 -9.45 -1.66 -8.08
C THR A 181 -9.21 -0.49 -7.15
N LEU A 182 -8.15 0.31 -7.40
CA LEU A 182 -7.92 1.52 -6.61
C LEU A 182 -9.05 2.53 -6.83
N GLY A 183 -9.49 2.71 -8.07
CA GLY A 183 -10.63 3.56 -8.40
C GLY A 183 -11.93 3.12 -7.73
N ALA A 184 -12.21 1.80 -7.67
CA ALA A 184 -13.39 1.30 -6.96
C ALA A 184 -13.30 1.58 -5.45
N PHE A 185 -12.11 1.42 -4.85
CA PHE A 185 -11.89 1.72 -3.45
C PHE A 185 -12.14 3.20 -3.14
N ILE A 186 -11.60 4.10 -3.96
CA ILE A 186 -11.82 5.53 -3.82
C ILE A 186 -13.31 5.87 -3.96
N ALA A 187 -13.98 5.34 -4.98
CA ALA A 187 -15.40 5.58 -5.21
C ALA A 187 -16.29 5.07 -4.06
N GLU A 188 -16.00 3.87 -3.53
CA GLU A 188 -16.73 3.31 -2.37
C GLU A 188 -16.61 4.25 -1.16
N LEU A 189 -15.41 4.72 -0.83
CA LEU A 189 -15.18 5.57 0.34
C LEU A 189 -15.70 6.99 0.17
N THR A 190 -15.53 7.58 -1.01
CA THR A 190 -16.09 8.91 -1.30
C THR A 190 -17.62 8.89 -1.19
N GLY A 191 -18.28 7.82 -1.64
CA GLY A 191 -19.72 7.63 -1.46
C GLY A 191 -20.11 7.41 0.00
N LEU A 192 -19.36 6.57 0.72
CA LEU A 192 -19.62 6.26 2.13
C LEU A 192 -19.51 7.49 3.05
N TYR A 193 -18.61 8.42 2.73
CA TYR A 193 -18.31 9.58 3.55
C TYR A 193 -18.84 10.89 2.99
N ALA A 194 -19.72 10.86 1.98
CA ALA A 194 -20.26 12.05 1.33
C ALA A 194 -20.99 13.00 2.30
N ASP A 195 -21.62 12.44 3.33
CA ASP A 195 -22.42 13.17 4.33
C ASP A 195 -21.64 13.48 5.62
N ILE A 196 -20.35 13.12 5.68
CA ILE A 196 -19.50 13.44 6.84
C ILE A 196 -18.99 14.88 6.67
N PRO A 197 -19.15 15.75 7.68
CA PRO A 197 -18.73 17.15 7.61
C PRO A 197 -17.20 17.34 7.48
#